data_AF-A0A9W8GQ69-F1
#
_entry.id   AF-A0A9W8GQ69-F1
#
_cell.length_a   1.000
_cell.length_b   1.000
_cell.length_c   1.000
_cell.angle_alpha   90.00
_cell.angle_beta   90.00
_cell.angle_gamma   90.00
#
_symmetry.space_group_name_H-M   'P 1'
#
loop_
_entity.id
_entity.type
_entity.pdbx_description
1 polymer ?
#
loop_
_entity_poly.entity_id
_entity_poly.type
_entity_poly.pdbx_seq_one_letter_code
_entity_poly.pdbx_strand_id
1 'polypeptide(L)'
;MNSALLSDPTSKEFKEWRVSNLEGSSMTEIHIVISTMVLSYWCWKCKTAAEFHRSPTGFAGRGWSHFLFECVVFLAPMFLVLTDSYVYQTIAVLVAASVYFRWQIPDAPYRHDKWAPDPRAEEFSKSYIPGRVTAKPYLSIYRAEMMLLTCFCILAVDFNVFPLKFAKVETFGTSIMDLGVGSFVFSAGVVGIKAFLPRCTDGKLKTTSLGHQLKAGLWTAFPLLALGVARLVLTES
;
A
#
# COMPACT_ATOMS: atom_id res chain seq x y z
N MET A 1 14.39 -31.41 -25.37
CA MET A 1 14.39 -31.05 -23.93
C MET A 1 13.28 -31.82 -23.26
N ASN A 2 13.63 -32.66 -22.28
CA ASN A 2 12.72 -33.66 -21.71
C ASN A 2 11.69 -32.99 -20.80
N SER A 3 10.41 -33.03 -21.20
CA SER A 3 9.27 -32.56 -20.41
C SER A 3 9.18 -33.18 -19.01
N ALA A 4 9.79 -34.35 -18.80
CA ALA A 4 9.86 -35.03 -17.50
C ALA A 4 10.83 -34.40 -16.48
N LEU A 5 11.85 -33.65 -16.91
CA LEU A 5 12.79 -32.96 -15.98
C LEU A 5 12.23 -31.62 -15.49
N LEU A 6 11.37 -30.99 -16.29
CA LEU A 6 10.58 -29.80 -15.92
C LEU A 6 9.40 -30.13 -14.97
N SER A 7 9.07 -31.41 -14.77
CA SER A 7 8.02 -31.80 -13.81
C SER A 7 8.52 -32.11 -12.40
N ASP A 8 9.84 -32.25 -12.21
CA ASP A 8 10.42 -32.47 -10.88
C ASP A 8 10.76 -31.12 -10.21
N PRO A 9 10.05 -30.72 -9.14
CA PRO A 9 10.28 -29.45 -8.47
C PRO A 9 11.64 -29.37 -7.76
N THR A 10 12.33 -30.50 -7.57
CA THR A 10 13.66 -30.53 -6.95
C THR A 10 14.81 -30.35 -7.93
N SER A 11 14.55 -30.49 -9.24
CA SER A 11 15.58 -30.40 -10.27
C SER A 11 16.13 -28.97 -10.38
N LYS A 12 17.45 -28.87 -10.63
CA LYS A 12 18.12 -27.57 -10.83
C LYS A 12 17.55 -26.84 -12.05
N GLU A 13 17.27 -27.58 -13.12
CA GLU A 13 16.71 -27.07 -14.38
C GLU A 13 15.31 -26.47 -14.19
N PHE A 14 14.46 -27.06 -13.34
CA PHE A 14 13.15 -26.49 -13.03
C PHE A 14 13.26 -25.15 -12.30
N LYS A 15 14.20 -25.05 -11.35
CA LYS A 15 14.46 -23.81 -10.60
C LYS A 15 15.02 -22.72 -11.51
N GLU A 16 15.92 -23.06 -12.41
CA GLU A 16 16.46 -22.13 -13.40
C GLU A 16 15.37 -21.64 -14.35
N TRP A 17 14.52 -22.55 -14.84
CA TRP A 17 13.41 -22.19 -15.72
C TRP A 17 12.41 -21.23 -15.05
N ARG A 18 12.13 -21.39 -13.75
CA ARG A 18 11.22 -20.50 -13.01
C ARG A 18 11.74 -19.07 -12.85
N VAL A 19 13.05 -18.85 -13.00
CA VAL A 19 13.67 -17.53 -12.84
C VAL A 19 14.03 -16.91 -14.18
N SER A 20 14.33 -17.74 -15.20
CA SER A 20 14.79 -17.27 -16.51
C SER A 20 13.68 -16.68 -17.39
N ASN A 21 14.01 -15.62 -18.15
CA ASN A 21 13.19 -14.98 -19.18
C ASN A 21 11.82 -14.45 -18.69
N LEU A 22 11.78 -13.89 -17.48
CA LEU A 22 10.58 -13.23 -16.96
C LEU A 22 10.49 -11.78 -17.47
N GLU A 23 9.59 -11.55 -18.43
CA GLU A 23 9.27 -10.21 -18.99
C GLU A 23 8.25 -9.43 -18.14
N GLY A 24 7.69 -10.05 -17.10
CA GLY A 24 6.71 -9.46 -16.19
C GLY A 24 5.28 -9.44 -16.74
N SER A 25 4.47 -8.55 -16.20
CA SER A 25 3.04 -8.43 -16.50
C SER A 25 2.75 -7.10 -17.21
N SER A 26 1.65 -7.08 -17.97
CA SER A 26 1.17 -5.82 -18.57
C SER A 26 0.80 -4.80 -17.49
N MET A 27 1.03 -3.52 -17.78
CA MET A 27 0.75 -2.45 -16.82
C MET A 27 -0.73 -2.41 -16.41
N THR A 28 -1.65 -2.65 -17.36
CA THR A 28 -3.10 -2.65 -17.11
C THR A 28 -3.52 -3.74 -16.14
N GLU A 29 -2.98 -4.94 -16.32
CA GLU A 29 -3.24 -6.08 -15.45
C GLU A 29 -2.78 -5.80 -14.02
N ILE A 30 -1.59 -5.23 -13.87
CA ILE A 30 -1.10 -4.87 -12.54
C ILE A 30 -1.99 -3.79 -11.89
N HIS A 31 -2.45 -2.80 -12.65
CA HIS A 31 -3.42 -1.82 -12.14
C HIS A 31 -4.74 -2.47 -11.71
N ILE A 32 -5.24 -3.46 -12.46
CA ILE A 32 -6.44 -4.22 -12.07
C ILE A 32 -6.21 -4.94 -10.73
N VAL A 33 -5.05 -5.59 -10.57
CA VAL A 33 -4.69 -6.26 -9.31
C VAL A 33 -4.63 -5.26 -8.15
N ILE A 34 -3.91 -4.15 -8.32
CA ILE A 34 -3.77 -3.11 -7.29
C ILE A 34 -5.13 -2.47 -6.97
N SER A 35 -5.98 -2.25 -7.97
CA SER A 35 -7.33 -1.70 -7.76
C SER A 35 -8.16 -2.58 -6.83
N THR A 36 -7.92 -3.90 -6.83
CA THR A 36 -8.61 -4.83 -5.94
C THR A 36 -8.27 -4.59 -4.47
N MET A 37 -7.03 -4.21 -4.17
CA MET A 37 -6.61 -3.81 -2.81
C MET A 37 -7.26 -2.49 -2.39
N VAL A 38 -7.34 -1.52 -3.30
CA VAL A 38 -8.04 -0.25 -3.01
C VAL A 38 -9.54 -0.51 -2.76
N LEU A 39 -10.16 -1.43 -3.50
CA LEU A 39 -11.54 -1.84 -3.32
C LEU A 39 -11.78 -2.57 -2.00
N SER A 40 -10.84 -3.41 -1.53
CA SER A 40 -10.97 -4.07 -0.22
C SER A 40 -10.91 -3.05 0.91
N TYR A 41 -10.01 -2.07 0.84
CA TYR A 41 -9.99 -0.94 1.77
C TYR A 41 -11.30 -0.14 1.74
N TRP A 42 -11.81 0.17 0.54
CA TRP A 42 -13.09 0.87 0.38
C TRP A 42 -14.25 0.10 1.01
N CYS A 43 -14.31 -1.21 0.79
CA CYS A 43 -15.31 -2.09 1.41
C CYS A 43 -15.24 -2.06 2.94
N TRP A 44 -14.04 -2.18 3.52
CA TRP A 44 -13.83 -2.05 4.96
C TRP A 44 -14.27 -0.69 5.51
N LYS A 45 -13.98 0.40 4.79
CA LYS A 45 -14.43 1.75 5.15
C LYS A 45 -15.94 1.88 5.14
N CYS A 46 -16.61 1.38 4.10
CA CYS A 46 -18.07 1.39 4.01
C CYS A 46 -18.71 0.59 5.15
N LYS A 47 -18.20 -0.60 5.47
CA LYS A 47 -18.70 -1.39 6.60
C LYS A 47 -18.52 -0.65 7.93
N THR A 48 -17.31 -0.16 8.19
CA THR A 48 -17.01 0.55 9.44
C THR A 48 -17.90 1.78 9.62
N ALA A 49 -18.16 2.52 8.52
CA ALA A 49 -19.07 3.65 8.52
C ALA A 49 -20.53 3.22 8.76
N ALA A 50 -21.00 2.16 8.11
CA ALA A 50 -22.35 1.62 8.31
C ALA A 50 -22.57 1.17 9.76
N GLU A 51 -21.60 0.49 10.37
CA GLU A 51 -21.64 0.07 11.77
C GLU A 51 -21.65 1.26 12.74
N PHE A 52 -20.80 2.26 12.47
CA PHE A 52 -20.77 3.50 13.27
C PHE A 52 -22.12 4.22 13.24
N HIS A 53 -22.79 4.27 12.08
CA HIS A 53 -24.12 4.85 11.96
C HIS A 53 -25.22 4.03 12.65
N ARG A 54 -25.14 2.70 12.63
CA ARG A 54 -26.16 1.83 13.23
C ARG A 54 -26.08 1.80 14.76
N SER A 55 -24.87 1.86 15.32
CA SER A 55 -24.66 1.79 16.78
C SER A 55 -23.42 2.59 17.22
N PRO A 56 -23.57 3.90 17.52
CA PRO A 56 -22.46 4.75 17.97
C PRO A 56 -21.83 4.27 19.29
N THR A 57 -22.63 3.67 20.17
CA THR A 57 -22.23 3.22 21.52
C THR A 57 -21.61 1.82 21.54
N GLY A 58 -21.83 1.00 20.50
CA GLY A 58 -21.24 -0.35 20.36
C GLY A 58 -19.84 -0.37 19.74
N PHE A 59 -19.37 0.78 19.21
CA PHE A 59 -18.04 0.92 18.60
C PHE A 59 -16.88 0.83 19.63
N ALA A 60 -17.19 0.72 20.92
CA ALA A 60 -16.23 0.71 22.01
C ALA A 60 -15.50 -0.64 22.20
N GLY A 61 -15.88 -1.71 21.50
CA GLY A 61 -15.23 -3.02 21.62
C GLY A 61 -14.93 -3.64 20.25
N ARG A 62 -13.68 -3.56 19.79
CA ARG A 62 -13.22 -4.27 18.58
C ARG A 62 -13.03 -5.76 18.93
N GLY A 63 -14.13 -6.51 18.92
CA GLY A 63 -14.12 -7.94 19.20
C GLY A 63 -13.42 -8.76 18.11
N TRP A 64 -13.20 -10.04 18.39
CA TRP A 64 -12.57 -10.99 17.46
C TRP A 64 -13.27 -11.07 16.09
N SER A 65 -14.59 -10.87 16.02
CA SER A 65 -15.34 -10.86 14.75
C SER A 65 -14.94 -9.72 13.82
N HIS A 66 -14.64 -8.54 14.36
CA HIS A 66 -14.16 -7.40 13.54
C HIS A 66 -12.76 -7.68 13.02
N PHE A 67 -11.87 -8.21 13.86
CA PHE A 67 -10.52 -8.59 13.45
C PHE A 67 -10.54 -9.67 12.37
N LEU A 68 -11.32 -10.75 12.56
CA LEU A 68 -11.44 -11.81 11.56
C LEU A 68 -11.98 -11.28 10.23
N PHE A 69 -12.98 -10.39 10.27
CA PHE A 69 -13.48 -9.76 9.06
C PHE A 69 -12.42 -8.88 8.37
N GLU A 70 -11.68 -8.07 9.13
CA GLU A 70 -10.56 -7.26 8.62
C GLU A 70 -9.52 -8.16 7.94
N CYS A 71 -9.10 -9.23 8.62
CA CYS A 71 -8.17 -10.20 8.05
C CYS A 71 -8.71 -10.82 6.76
N VAL A 72 -9.97 -11.26 6.73
CA VAL A 72 -10.57 -11.88 5.54
C VAL A 72 -10.66 -10.89 4.39
N VAL A 73 -11.12 -9.66 4.62
CA VAL A 73 -11.29 -8.66 3.56
C VAL A 73 -9.96 -8.20 2.98
N PHE A 74 -8.89 -8.12 3.76
CA PHE A 74 -7.57 -7.74 3.23
C PHE A 74 -6.79 -8.92 2.65
N LEU A 75 -6.83 -10.10 3.28
CA LEU A 75 -6.03 -11.25 2.85
C LEU A 75 -6.69 -12.04 1.72
N ALA A 76 -8.00 -12.34 1.81
CA ALA A 76 -8.64 -13.25 0.85
C ALA A 76 -8.60 -12.70 -0.60
N PRO A 77 -8.91 -11.42 -0.86
CA PRO A 77 -8.76 -10.85 -2.20
C PRO A 77 -7.32 -10.86 -2.70
N MET A 78 -6.34 -10.63 -1.81
CA MET A 78 -4.93 -10.68 -2.15
C MET A 78 -4.52 -12.09 -2.60
N PHE A 79 -4.92 -13.13 -1.86
CA PHE A 79 -4.69 -14.53 -2.25
C PHE A 79 -5.32 -14.87 -3.61
N LEU A 80 -6.61 -14.52 -3.80
CA LEU A 80 -7.37 -14.90 -4.99
C LEU A 80 -6.88 -14.21 -6.25
N VAL A 81 -6.53 -12.93 -6.16
CA VAL A 81 -6.07 -12.14 -7.31
C VAL A 81 -4.64 -12.52 -7.71
N LEU A 82 -3.76 -12.79 -6.75
CA LEU A 82 -2.39 -13.20 -7.04
C LEU A 82 -2.28 -14.63 -7.60
N THR A 83 -3.35 -15.42 -7.51
CA THR A 83 -3.47 -16.73 -8.17
C THR A 83 -3.96 -16.62 -9.62
N ASP A 84 -4.29 -15.41 -10.12
CA ASP A 84 -4.75 -15.11 -11.48
C ASP A 84 -6.08 -15.78 -11.93
N SER A 85 -6.62 -16.70 -11.13
CA SER A 85 -7.78 -17.51 -11.53
C SER A 85 -9.13 -16.81 -11.33
N TYR A 86 -9.24 -15.90 -10.34
CA TYR A 86 -10.54 -15.35 -9.90
C TYR A 86 -10.57 -13.82 -9.77
N VAL A 87 -9.78 -13.10 -10.56
CA VAL A 87 -9.64 -11.63 -10.46
C VAL A 87 -10.98 -10.91 -10.64
N TYR A 88 -11.70 -11.15 -11.74
CA TYR A 88 -12.98 -10.47 -12.03
C TYR A 88 -14.08 -10.82 -11.03
N GLN A 89 -14.14 -12.07 -10.57
CA GLN A 89 -15.11 -12.51 -9.56
C GLN A 89 -14.84 -11.83 -8.22
N THR A 90 -13.57 -11.72 -7.82
CA THR A 90 -13.15 -11.03 -6.60
C THR A 90 -13.53 -9.55 -6.65
N ILE A 91 -13.27 -8.88 -7.78
CA ILE A 91 -13.67 -7.48 -7.98
C ILE A 91 -15.19 -7.32 -7.89
N ALA A 92 -15.96 -8.17 -8.58
CA ALA A 92 -17.41 -8.12 -8.57
C ALA A 92 -17.98 -8.28 -7.14
N VAL A 93 -17.46 -9.24 -6.37
CA VAL A 93 -17.85 -9.48 -4.98
C VAL A 93 -17.51 -8.27 -4.09
N LEU A 94 -16.31 -7.70 -4.22
CA LEU A 94 -15.92 -6.52 -3.44
C LEU A 94 -16.76 -5.29 -3.78
N VAL A 95 -17.04 -5.06 -5.07
CA VAL A 95 -17.90 -3.97 -5.51
C VAL A 95 -19.31 -4.16 -4.96
N ALA A 96 -19.90 -5.34 -5.12
CA ALA A 96 -21.24 -5.65 -4.59
C ALA A 96 -21.31 -5.47 -3.06
N ALA A 97 -20.32 -5.97 -2.33
CA ALA A 97 -20.23 -5.80 -0.89
C ALA A 97 -20.10 -4.31 -0.49
N SER A 98 -19.28 -3.54 -1.21
CA SER A 98 -19.12 -2.12 -0.94
C SER A 98 -20.40 -1.31 -1.20
N VAL A 99 -21.14 -1.63 -2.26
CA VAL A 99 -22.44 -1.02 -2.58
C VAL A 99 -23.46 -1.40 -1.50
N TYR A 100 -23.50 -2.66 -1.08
CA TYR A 100 -24.38 -3.12 -0.01
C TYR A 100 -24.13 -2.39 1.31
N PHE A 101 -22.87 -2.24 1.73
CA PHE A 101 -22.55 -1.48 2.94
C PHE A 101 -22.79 0.02 2.77
N ARG A 102 -22.50 0.60 1.59
CA ARG A 102 -22.78 2.01 1.32
C ARG A 102 -24.27 2.33 1.37
N TRP A 103 -25.12 1.41 0.93
CA TRP A 103 -26.58 1.58 0.96
C TRP A 103 -27.14 1.68 2.39
N GLN A 104 -26.47 1.10 3.37
CA GLN A 104 -26.85 1.20 4.79
C GLN A 104 -26.49 2.56 5.42
N ILE A 105 -25.67 3.36 4.74
CA ILE A 105 -25.26 4.69 5.21
C ILE A 105 -26.30 5.70 4.71
N PRO A 106 -26.99 6.43 5.61
CA PRO A 106 -27.89 7.50 5.22
C PRO A 106 -27.14 8.52 4.36
N ASP A 107 -27.79 9.07 3.33
CA ASP A 107 -27.18 10.14 2.57
C ASP A 107 -26.91 11.34 3.47
N ALA A 108 -25.77 12.00 3.21
CA ALA A 108 -25.44 13.22 3.92
C ALA A 108 -26.62 14.19 3.81
N PRO A 109 -27.04 14.84 4.92
CA PRO A 109 -28.18 15.74 4.88
C PRO A 109 -27.98 16.78 3.78
N TYR A 110 -29.01 16.96 2.94
CA TYR A 110 -28.96 17.89 1.83
C TYR A 110 -28.61 19.28 2.35
N ARG A 111 -27.44 19.77 1.94
CA ARG A 111 -27.01 21.10 2.34
C ARG A 111 -27.72 22.13 1.49
N HIS A 112 -28.74 22.75 2.05
CA HIS A 112 -29.51 23.79 1.38
C HIS A 112 -28.62 24.95 0.92
N ASP A 113 -27.65 25.34 1.75
CA ASP A 113 -26.77 26.47 1.45
C ASP A 113 -25.37 26.01 1.04
N LYS A 114 -25.14 25.97 -0.28
CA LYS A 114 -23.84 25.61 -0.87
C LYS A 114 -22.72 26.60 -0.53
N TRP A 115 -23.08 27.80 -0.08
CA TRP A 115 -22.17 28.89 0.27
C TRP A 115 -21.78 28.94 1.75
N ALA A 116 -22.42 28.14 2.61
CA ALA A 116 -22.02 28.07 4.00
C ALA A 116 -20.66 27.32 4.14
N PRO A 117 -19.81 27.63 5.14
CA PRO A 117 -18.53 26.94 5.37
C PRO A 117 -18.75 25.46 5.71
N ASP A 118 -18.13 24.50 5.00
CA ASP A 118 -18.30 23.07 5.32
C ASP A 118 -17.93 22.81 6.79
N PRO A 119 -18.82 22.21 7.61
CA PRO A 119 -18.52 21.87 9.00
C PRO A 119 -17.20 21.11 9.17
N ARG A 120 -16.83 20.28 8.17
CA ARG A 120 -15.57 19.53 8.15
C ARG A 120 -14.35 20.42 7.93
N ALA A 121 -14.50 21.52 7.20
CA ALA A 121 -13.44 22.49 7.01
C ALA A 121 -13.19 23.30 8.28
N GLU A 122 -14.25 23.64 9.01
CA GLU A 122 -14.13 24.26 10.35
C GLU A 122 -13.55 23.30 11.39
N GLU A 123 -13.96 22.03 11.38
CA GLU A 123 -13.40 21.02 12.28
C GLU A 123 -11.92 20.78 11.96
N PHE A 124 -11.57 20.74 10.68
CA PHE A 124 -10.18 20.67 10.24
C PHE A 124 -9.37 21.87 10.72
N SER A 125 -9.87 23.10 10.56
CA SER A 125 -9.17 24.31 11.01
C SER A 125 -9.01 24.37 12.53
N LYS A 126 -10.02 23.92 13.30
CA LYS A 126 -9.96 23.80 14.76
C LYS A 126 -8.96 22.74 15.23
N SER A 127 -8.85 21.61 14.52
CA SER A 127 -7.89 20.54 14.87
C SER A 127 -6.47 20.79 14.32
N TYR A 128 -6.33 21.73 13.37
CA TYR A 128 -5.06 22.04 12.73
C TYR A 128 -4.15 22.81 13.69
N ILE A 129 -3.13 22.12 14.19
CA ILE A 129 -2.06 22.75 14.98
C ILE A 129 -0.87 22.97 14.04
N PRO A 130 -0.47 24.23 13.77
CA PRO A 130 0.67 24.51 12.91
C PRO A 130 1.92 23.77 13.41
N GLY A 131 2.58 23.05 12.49
CA GLY A 131 3.78 22.26 12.78
C GLY A 131 3.58 20.93 13.49
N ARG A 132 2.34 20.55 13.85
CA ARG A 132 1.99 19.19 14.28
C ARG A 132 1.50 18.40 13.07
N VAL A 133 2.32 17.50 12.55
CA VAL A 133 1.88 16.62 11.47
C VAL A 133 1.05 15.48 12.02
N THR A 134 -0.28 15.62 12.00
CA THR A 134 -1.19 14.53 12.34
C THR A 134 -0.98 13.36 11.37
N ALA A 135 -0.70 12.17 11.91
CA ALA A 135 -0.58 10.97 11.11
C ALA A 135 -1.90 10.71 10.39
N LYS A 136 -1.86 10.70 9.06
CA LYS A 136 -3.03 10.42 8.25
C LYS A 136 -3.25 8.89 8.23
N PRO A 137 -4.41 8.38 8.68
CA PRO A 137 -4.62 6.94 8.85
C PRO A 137 -4.52 6.17 7.52
N TYR A 138 -4.88 6.79 6.39
CA TYR A 138 -4.78 6.16 5.07
C TYR A 138 -3.34 5.83 4.67
N LEU A 139 -2.34 6.62 5.07
CA LEU A 139 -0.93 6.32 4.78
C LEU A 139 -0.45 5.09 5.56
N SER A 140 -0.94 4.92 6.78
CA SER A 140 -0.60 3.75 7.61
C SER A 140 -1.17 2.47 6.99
N ILE A 141 -2.42 2.53 6.52
CA ILE A 141 -3.10 1.39 5.90
C ILE A 141 -2.46 1.05 4.56
N TYR A 142 -2.17 2.06 3.73
CA TYR A 142 -1.41 1.88 2.49
C TYR A 142 -0.07 1.20 2.74
N ARG A 143 0.71 1.63 3.74
CA ARG A 143 1.97 0.96 4.10
C ARG A 143 1.75 -0.48 4.55
N ALA A 144 0.73 -0.74 5.37
CA ALA A 144 0.41 -2.08 5.83
C ALA A 144 0.02 -3.02 4.68
N GLU A 145 -0.86 -2.59 3.78
CA GLU A 145 -1.28 -3.35 2.61
C GLU A 145 -0.11 -3.68 1.69
N MET A 146 0.80 -2.73 1.48
CA MET A 146 1.97 -2.98 0.65
C MET A 146 2.99 -3.90 1.31
N MET A 147 3.17 -3.83 2.63
CA MET A 147 3.98 -4.82 3.34
C MET A 147 3.35 -6.21 3.24
N LEU A 148 2.03 -6.32 3.43
CA LEU A 148 1.31 -7.59 3.26
C LEU A 148 1.47 -8.13 1.85
N LEU A 149 1.27 -7.29 0.82
CA LEU A 149 1.46 -7.67 -0.59
C LEU A 149 2.88 -8.18 -0.83
N THR A 150 3.88 -7.48 -0.32
CA THR A 150 5.29 -7.84 -0.53
C THR A 150 5.64 -9.15 0.16
N CYS A 151 5.28 -9.30 1.44
CA CYS A 151 5.46 -10.55 2.18
C CYS A 151 4.73 -11.70 1.49
N PHE A 152 3.52 -11.45 1.01
CA PHE A 152 2.76 -12.43 0.28
C PHE A 152 3.46 -12.85 -1.01
N CYS A 153 3.89 -11.91 -1.85
CA CYS A 153 4.60 -12.22 -3.10
C CYS A 153 5.89 -13.02 -2.83
N ILE A 154 6.63 -12.70 -1.77
CA ILE A 154 7.84 -13.43 -1.36
C ILE A 154 7.51 -14.88 -0.97
N LEU A 155 6.43 -15.11 -0.22
CA LEU A 155 6.03 -16.48 0.14
C LEU A 155 5.40 -17.22 -1.04
N ALA A 156 4.60 -16.52 -1.85
CA ALA A 156 3.84 -17.07 -2.95
C ALA A 156 4.75 -17.54 -4.08
N VAL A 157 5.87 -16.86 -4.33
CA VAL A 157 6.81 -17.21 -5.41
C VAL A 157 7.38 -18.62 -5.24
N ASP A 158 7.39 -19.21 -4.05
CA ASP A 158 7.86 -20.58 -3.86
C ASP A 158 6.83 -21.64 -4.31
N PHE A 159 5.56 -21.25 -4.50
CA PHE A 159 4.48 -22.16 -4.87
C PHE A 159 4.16 -22.10 -6.37
N ASN A 160 3.80 -23.25 -6.95
CA ASN A 160 3.40 -23.36 -8.36
C ASN A 160 2.08 -22.65 -8.71
N VAL A 161 1.30 -22.27 -7.68
CA VAL A 161 0.03 -21.56 -7.82
C VAL A 161 0.24 -20.08 -8.16
N PHE A 162 1.43 -19.54 -7.87
CA PHE A 162 1.75 -18.15 -8.15
C PHE A 162 2.25 -17.99 -9.60
N PRO A 163 1.64 -17.12 -10.41
CA PRO A 163 2.02 -16.91 -11.78
C PRO A 163 3.32 -16.10 -11.84
N LEU A 164 4.30 -16.61 -12.59
CA LEU A 164 5.65 -16.02 -12.65
C LEU A 164 5.69 -14.62 -13.27
N LYS A 165 4.64 -14.20 -13.99
CA LYS A 165 4.47 -12.82 -14.49
C LYS A 165 4.41 -11.76 -13.39
N PHE A 166 4.02 -12.13 -12.17
CA PHE A 166 4.01 -11.24 -11.01
C PHE A 166 5.29 -11.31 -10.18
N ALA A 167 6.18 -12.27 -10.48
CA ALA A 167 7.50 -12.36 -9.89
C ALA A 167 8.44 -11.30 -10.48
N LYS A 168 9.58 -11.11 -9.81
CA LYS A 168 10.61 -10.16 -10.22
C LYS A 168 11.06 -10.41 -11.68
N VAL A 169 11.11 -9.34 -12.47
CA VAL A 169 11.58 -9.40 -13.87
C VAL A 169 13.11 -9.47 -13.95
N GLU A 170 13.65 -10.12 -14.98
CA GLU A 170 15.11 -10.26 -15.15
C GLU A 170 15.76 -9.04 -15.83
N THR A 171 15.17 -8.53 -16.91
CA THR A 171 15.82 -7.52 -17.76
C THR A 171 14.94 -6.29 -17.99
N PHE A 172 13.76 -6.48 -18.57
CA PHE A 172 12.82 -5.41 -18.90
C PHE A 172 11.40 -5.86 -18.59
N GLY A 173 10.62 -4.99 -17.95
CA GLY A 173 9.23 -5.28 -17.61
C GLY A 173 8.80 -4.64 -16.30
N THR A 174 7.53 -4.84 -15.95
CA THR A 174 6.96 -4.43 -14.67
C THR A 174 6.36 -5.62 -13.97
N SER A 175 6.66 -5.81 -12.69
CA SER A 175 6.04 -6.84 -11.85
C SER A 175 5.40 -6.24 -10.61
N ILE A 176 4.49 -7.00 -9.99
CA ILE A 176 3.89 -6.64 -8.70
C ILE A 176 4.98 -6.59 -7.60
N MET A 177 5.97 -7.48 -7.67
CA MET A 177 7.08 -7.52 -6.71
C MET A 177 7.94 -6.24 -6.77
N ASP A 178 8.21 -5.73 -7.97
CA ASP A 178 8.96 -4.47 -8.15
C ASP A 178 8.14 -3.25 -7.72
N LEU A 179 6.82 -3.28 -7.96
CA LEU A 179 5.92 -2.24 -7.48
C LEU A 179 5.83 -2.19 -5.96
N GLY A 180 5.91 -3.32 -5.26
CA GLY A 180 5.94 -3.36 -3.78
C GLY A 180 7.11 -2.54 -3.24
N VAL A 181 8.32 -2.78 -3.77
CA VAL A 181 9.53 -2.05 -3.37
C VAL A 181 9.47 -0.59 -3.82
N GLY A 182 9.08 -0.31 -5.07
CA GLY A 182 8.96 1.06 -5.58
C GLY A 182 7.96 1.89 -4.78
N SER A 183 6.83 1.28 -4.43
CA SER A 183 5.79 1.92 -3.65
C SER A 183 6.20 2.13 -2.18
N PHE A 184 7.00 1.23 -1.60
CA PHE A 184 7.60 1.44 -0.27
C PHE A 184 8.49 2.69 -0.26
N VAL A 185 9.35 2.85 -1.26
CA VAL A 185 10.21 4.05 -1.43
C VAL A 185 9.36 5.30 -1.64
N PHE A 186 8.33 5.23 -2.49
CA PHE A 186 7.37 6.32 -2.68
C PHE A 186 6.71 6.74 -1.36
N SER A 187 6.21 5.77 -0.58
CA SER A 187 5.62 6.02 0.75
C SER A 187 6.60 6.65 1.73
N ALA A 188 7.87 6.23 1.69
CA ALA A 188 8.94 6.83 2.49
C ALA A 188 9.18 8.29 2.08
N GLY A 189 9.21 8.58 0.78
CA GLY A 189 9.34 9.93 0.24
C GLY A 189 8.19 10.86 0.66
N VAL A 190 6.94 10.39 0.54
CA VAL A 190 5.74 11.15 0.95
C VAL A 190 5.78 11.53 2.44
N VAL A 191 6.21 10.60 3.31
CA VAL A 191 6.34 10.88 4.75
C VAL A 191 7.59 11.70 5.07
N GLY A 192 8.63 11.63 4.23
CA GLY A 192 9.85 12.43 4.36
C GLY A 192 9.60 13.95 4.31
N ILE A 193 8.54 14.39 3.63
CA ILE A 193 8.12 15.80 3.57
C ILE A 193 7.90 16.39 4.97
N LYS A 194 7.55 15.57 5.96
CA LYS A 194 7.39 16.01 7.37
C LYS A 194 8.63 16.67 7.94
N ALA A 195 9.81 16.30 7.47
CA ALA A 195 11.06 16.92 7.90
C ALA A 195 11.15 18.40 7.48
N PHE A 196 10.52 18.75 6.36
CA PHE A 196 10.58 20.08 5.73
C PHE A 196 9.45 21.02 6.15
N LEU A 197 8.42 20.52 6.83
CA LEU A 197 7.32 21.35 7.32
C LEU A 197 7.79 22.25 8.49
N PRO A 198 7.26 23.48 8.60
CA PRO A 198 7.57 24.38 9.70
C PRO A 198 7.28 23.70 11.03
N ARG A 199 8.23 23.73 11.98
CA ARG A 199 8.02 23.17 13.32
C ARG A 199 7.60 24.27 14.28
N CYS A 200 6.60 24.00 15.10
CA CYS A 200 6.34 24.82 16.28
C CYS A 200 7.20 24.29 17.42
N THR A 201 8.15 25.10 17.86
CA THR A 201 8.93 24.87 19.09
C THR A 201 8.63 26.04 20.02
N ASP A 202 8.20 25.77 21.25
CA ASP A 202 7.84 26.80 22.25
C ASP A 202 6.86 27.88 21.76
N GLY A 203 5.80 27.47 21.05
CA GLY A 203 4.76 28.38 20.56
C GLY A 203 5.17 29.32 19.43
N LYS A 204 6.41 29.25 18.94
CA LYS A 204 6.91 30.02 17.79
C LYS A 204 7.05 29.12 16.57
N LEU A 205 6.52 29.57 15.43
CA LEU A 205 6.71 28.92 14.14
C LEU A 205 8.17 29.14 13.71
N LYS A 206 9.00 28.08 13.78
CA LYS A 206 10.39 28.15 13.33
C LYS A 206 10.47 27.55 11.93
N THR A 207 10.54 28.43 10.93
CA THR A 207 10.80 28.04 9.55
C THR A 207 12.31 27.90 9.37
N THR A 208 12.82 26.67 9.36
CA THR A 208 14.22 26.44 8.97
C THR A 208 14.38 26.64 7.47
N SER A 209 15.35 27.46 7.03
CA SER A 209 15.65 27.65 5.61
C SER A 209 15.90 26.31 4.91
N LEU A 210 15.32 26.11 3.73
CA LEU A 210 15.48 24.90 2.92
C LEU A 210 16.97 24.53 2.72
N GLY A 211 17.84 25.54 2.56
CA GLY A 211 19.29 25.32 2.40
C GLY A 211 19.97 24.72 3.62
N HIS A 212 19.57 25.12 4.83
CA HIS A 212 20.11 24.54 6.08
C HIS A 212 19.65 23.09 6.25
N GLN A 213 18.43 22.78 5.84
CA GLN A 213 17.86 21.43 5.89
C GLN A 213 18.47 20.50 4.84
N LEU A 214 18.71 20.99 3.62
CA LEU A 214 19.43 20.25 2.58
C LEU A 214 20.88 19.99 2.98
N LYS A 215 21.57 20.98 3.57
CA LYS A 215 22.93 20.79 4.09
C LYS A 215 22.95 19.73 5.20
N ALA A 216 22.00 19.78 6.14
CA ALA A 216 21.89 18.77 7.20
C ALA A 216 21.58 17.37 6.62
N GLY A 217 20.67 17.27 5.65
CA GLY A 217 20.34 16.02 4.97
C GLY A 217 21.49 15.46 4.13
N LEU A 218 22.27 16.32 3.48
CA LEU A 218 23.50 15.93 2.76
C LEU A 218 24.56 15.41 3.73
N TRP A 219 24.71 16.04 4.90
CA TRP A 219 25.63 15.56 5.94
C TRP A 219 25.24 14.20 6.50
N THR A 220 23.94 13.92 6.67
CA THR A 220 23.48 12.60 7.13
C THR A 220 23.52 11.55 6.02
N ALA A 221 23.35 11.94 4.74
CA ALA A 221 23.49 11.06 3.59
C ALA A 221 24.96 10.80 3.19
N PHE A 222 25.88 11.69 3.55
CA PHE A 222 27.30 11.59 3.24
C PHE A 222 27.94 10.24 3.60
N PRO A 223 27.78 9.69 4.82
CA PRO A 223 28.36 8.38 5.17
C PRO A 223 27.79 7.23 4.32
N LEU A 224 26.49 7.27 3.98
CA LEU A 224 25.87 6.27 3.09
C LEU A 224 26.40 6.38 1.66
N LEU A 225 26.59 7.61 1.17
CA LEU A 225 27.13 7.87 -0.16
C LEU A 225 28.60 7.44 -0.24
N ALA A 226 29.40 7.75 0.77
CA ALA A 226 30.78 7.29 0.88
C ALA A 226 30.89 5.77 0.92
N LEU A 227 30.02 5.10 1.69
CA LEU A 227 29.93 3.63 1.71
C LEU A 227 29.55 3.06 0.33
N GLY A 228 28.62 3.71 -0.37
CA GLY A 228 28.21 3.33 -1.73
C GLY A 228 29.34 3.46 -2.75
N VAL A 229 30.09 4.56 -2.71
CA VAL A 229 31.27 4.77 -3.56
C VAL A 229 32.38 3.78 -3.22
N ALA A 230 32.65 3.56 -1.93
CA ALA A 230 33.63 2.56 -1.50
C ALA A 230 33.28 1.16 -2.01
N ARG A 231 32.01 0.76 -1.92
CA ARG A 231 31.52 -0.49 -2.52
C ARG A 231 31.78 -0.52 -4.03
N LEU A 232 31.45 0.55 -4.75
CA LEU A 232 31.59 0.61 -6.21
C LEU A 232 33.06 0.46 -6.63
N VAL A 233 33.97 1.18 -5.98
CA VAL A 233 35.42 1.06 -6.22
C VAL A 233 35.92 -0.36 -5.90
N LEU A 234 35.47 -0.95 -4.78
CA LEU A 234 35.86 -2.32 -4.40
C LEU A 234 35.30 -3.40 -5.33
N THR A 235 34.23 -3.15 -6.08
CA THR A 235 33.67 -4.13 -7.02
C THR A 235 34.24 -3.97 -8.43
N GLU A 236 34.76 -2.79 -8.77
CA GLU A 236 35.46 -2.50 -10.04
C GLU A 236 36.98 -2.81 -9.98
N SER A 237 37.51 -3.19 -8.82
CA SER A 237 38.90 -3.62 -8.61
C SER A 237 39.04 -5.14 -8.70
#